data_AF-F0M8U8-F1
#
_entry.id   AF-F0M8U8-F1
#
_cell.length_a   1.000
_cell.length_b   1.000
_cell.length_c   1.000
_cell.angle_alpha   90.00
_cell.angle_beta   90.00
_cell.angle_gamma   90.00
#
_symmetry.space_group_name_H-M   'P 1'
#
loop_
_entity.id
_entity.type
_entity.pdbx_description
1 polymer ?
#
loop_
_entity_poly.entity_id
_entity_poly.type
_entity_poly.pdbx_seq_one_letter_code
_entity_poly.pdbx_strand_id
1 'polypeptide(L)'
;MADSKPGFEVRLANFTGPFDLLLGLIAKHQLDITEVAIATVTDEFIKYIRKLQKLGEEWALDEASEFLVIAATLLDLKAARLLPAGEVEDDEDIALLEARDLLFARLLQYKAFKHVAGLLGETLHQEAQRFPRQVALEEHFAAMLPELVWKHTPEQFAALAEAALRPKAAAPTEVGLAHLHGGNVSVKEQAEIVGLRLQRESPLTFRAIIADAESTLVVVARFLALLELFRDKAVSFDQLSPLADLAVHWTAGGRQWSAENLSDEFEEQL
;
A
#
# COMPACT_ATOMS: atom_id res chain seq x y z
N MET A 1 32.90 14.87 -13.58
CA MET A 1 31.82 14.47 -14.51
C MET A 1 31.28 13.17 -13.97
N ALA A 2 30.09 13.20 -13.38
CA ALA A 2 29.47 12.04 -12.74
C ALA A 2 28.81 11.19 -13.82
N ASP A 3 29.22 9.92 -13.87
CA ASP A 3 28.73 8.90 -14.77
C ASP A 3 27.30 8.50 -14.35
N SER A 4 26.29 9.02 -15.04
CA SER A 4 24.90 8.60 -14.81
C SER A 4 24.68 7.27 -15.53
N LYS A 5 24.56 6.18 -14.76
CA LYS A 5 24.07 4.91 -15.31
C LYS A 5 22.71 5.16 -15.97
N PRO A 6 22.54 4.88 -17.27
CA PRO A 6 21.23 4.99 -17.90
C PRO A 6 20.36 3.88 -17.33
N GLY A 7 19.21 4.24 -16.75
CA GLY A 7 18.16 3.29 -16.43
C GLY A 7 17.77 2.54 -17.71
N PHE A 8 17.85 1.23 -17.68
CA PHE A 8 17.67 0.37 -18.85
C PHE A 8 16.17 0.12 -19.06
N GLU A 9 15.61 0.71 -20.11
CA GLU A 9 14.21 0.51 -20.53
C GLU A 9 14.21 -0.46 -21.71
N VAL A 10 13.76 -1.70 -21.49
CA VAL A 10 13.63 -2.70 -22.56
C VAL A 10 12.40 -2.38 -23.41
N ARG A 11 12.61 -1.87 -24.63
CA ARG A 11 11.54 -1.64 -25.61
C ARG A 11 11.48 -2.80 -26.59
N LEU A 12 10.63 -3.77 -26.30
CA LEU A 12 10.29 -4.85 -27.23
C LEU A 12 9.21 -4.37 -28.18
N ALA A 13 9.63 -3.77 -29.30
CA ALA A 13 8.84 -3.28 -30.43
C ALA A 13 7.65 -2.32 -30.15
N ASN A 14 7.12 -2.23 -28.92
CA ASN A 14 6.10 -1.34 -28.37
C ASN A 14 5.77 -1.60 -26.86
N PHE A 15 6.39 -2.59 -26.20
CA PHE A 15 6.08 -2.95 -24.81
C PHE A 15 7.30 -2.85 -23.89
N THR A 16 7.07 -2.40 -22.65
CA THR A 16 8.11 -2.18 -21.62
C THR A 16 8.13 -3.30 -20.56
N GLY A 17 7.88 -4.56 -20.96
CA GLY A 17 7.91 -5.74 -20.07
C GLY A 17 6.72 -6.69 -20.21
N PRO A 18 6.69 -7.79 -19.44
CA PRO A 18 5.68 -8.85 -19.58
C PRO A 18 4.29 -8.39 -19.15
N PHE A 19 4.18 -7.59 -18.09
CA PHE A 19 2.89 -7.04 -17.66
C PHE A 19 2.29 -6.08 -18.68
N ASP A 20 3.12 -5.33 -19.39
CA ASP A 20 2.65 -4.42 -20.43
C ASP A 20 2.10 -5.17 -21.64
N LEU A 21 2.81 -6.21 -22.06
CA LEU A 21 2.34 -7.12 -23.10
C LEU A 21 1.01 -7.76 -22.69
N LEU A 22 0.89 -8.26 -21.45
CA LEU A 22 -0.34 -8.85 -20.95
C LEU A 22 -1.50 -7.86 -20.94
N LEU A 23 -1.28 -6.63 -20.46
CA LEU A 23 -2.30 -5.59 -20.50
C LEU A 23 -2.73 -5.28 -21.94
N GLY A 24 -1.80 -5.23 -22.89
CA GLY A 24 -2.10 -5.04 -24.31
C GLY A 24 -2.95 -6.18 -24.89
N LEU A 25 -2.61 -7.43 -24.58
CA LEU A 25 -3.38 -8.60 -25.00
C LEU A 25 -4.78 -8.61 -24.37
N ILE A 26 -4.89 -8.35 -23.08
CA ILE A 26 -6.17 -8.27 -22.35
C ILE A 26 -7.05 -7.14 -22.91
N ALA A 27 -6.47 -5.97 -23.19
CA ALA A 27 -7.21 -4.83 -23.76
C ALA A 27 -7.77 -5.15 -25.16
N LYS A 28 -7.03 -5.92 -25.97
CA LYS A 28 -7.46 -6.32 -27.32
C LYS A 28 -8.68 -7.24 -27.32
N HIS A 29 -8.82 -8.11 -26.31
CA HIS A 29 -9.93 -9.04 -26.20
C HIS A 29 -11.17 -8.47 -25.51
N GLN A 30 -11.22 -7.14 -25.27
CA GLN A 30 -12.38 -6.38 -24.79
C GLN A 30 -13.25 -7.11 -23.75
N LEU A 31 -12.82 -7.04 -22.49
CA LEU A 31 -13.70 -7.18 -21.32
C LEU A 31 -14.62 -8.41 -21.33
N ASP A 32 -14.02 -9.59 -21.31
CA ASP A 32 -14.54 -10.64 -20.44
C ASP A 32 -13.40 -11.00 -19.49
N ILE A 33 -13.35 -10.33 -18.32
CA ILE A 33 -12.47 -10.71 -17.20
C ILE A 33 -13.06 -11.98 -16.54
N THR A 34 -13.55 -12.90 -17.36
CA THR A 34 -14.11 -14.19 -16.96
C THR A 34 -13.16 -15.29 -17.42
N GLU A 35 -13.43 -16.48 -16.92
CA GLU A 35 -12.50 -17.61 -16.88
C GLU A 35 -11.98 -18.05 -18.27
N VAL A 36 -12.73 -17.72 -19.32
CA VAL A 36 -12.45 -18.04 -20.72
C VAL A 36 -11.30 -17.19 -21.30
N ALA A 37 -11.04 -15.99 -20.76
CA ALA A 37 -10.03 -15.08 -21.31
C ALA A 37 -8.58 -15.46 -20.96
N ILE A 38 -8.33 -16.11 -19.82
CA ILE A 38 -6.95 -16.44 -19.39
C ILE A 38 -6.32 -17.44 -20.35
N ALA A 39 -7.02 -18.51 -20.73
CA ALA A 39 -6.48 -19.53 -21.63
C ALA A 39 -6.09 -18.93 -23.00
N THR A 40 -6.94 -18.04 -23.55
CA THR A 40 -6.69 -17.35 -24.82
C THR A 40 -5.53 -16.36 -24.70
N VAL A 41 -5.45 -15.59 -23.62
CA VAL A 41 -4.35 -14.65 -23.37
C VAL A 41 -3.03 -15.40 -23.17
N THR A 42 -3.03 -16.52 -22.44
CA THR A 42 -1.86 -17.41 -22.29
C THR A 42 -1.38 -17.89 -23.66
N ASP A 43 -2.27 -18.36 -24.54
CA ASP A 43 -1.87 -18.83 -25.87
C ASP A 43 -1.26 -17.71 -26.73
N GLU A 44 -1.83 -16.51 -26.69
CA GLU A 44 -1.28 -15.36 -27.41
C GLU A 44 0.07 -14.90 -26.84
N PHE A 45 0.22 -14.91 -25.51
CA PHE A 45 1.46 -14.57 -24.83
C PHE A 45 2.59 -15.54 -25.20
N ILE A 46 2.33 -16.85 -25.13
CA ILE A 46 3.30 -17.88 -25.53
C ILE A 46 3.62 -17.79 -27.02
N LYS A 47 2.63 -17.52 -27.88
CA LYS A 47 2.84 -17.33 -29.32
C LYS A 47 3.75 -16.12 -29.59
N TYR A 48 3.58 -15.03 -28.84
CA TYR A 48 4.40 -13.83 -28.95
C TYR A 48 5.85 -14.13 -28.55
N ILE A 49 6.08 -14.79 -27.40
CA ILE A 49 7.42 -15.19 -26.95
C ILE A 49 8.10 -16.11 -27.97
N ARG A 50 7.39 -17.11 -28.51
CA ARG A 50 7.94 -18.00 -29.53
C ARG A 50 8.29 -17.28 -30.84
N LYS A 51 7.55 -16.23 -31.20
CA LYS A 51 7.85 -15.39 -32.37
C LYS A 51 9.14 -14.60 -32.13
N LEU A 52 9.30 -14.04 -30.94
CA LEU A 52 10.50 -13.34 -30.49
C LEU A 52 11.75 -14.22 -30.56
N GLN A 53 11.68 -15.43 -29.99
CA GLN A 53 12.77 -16.41 -30.07
C GLN A 53 13.16 -16.73 -31.53
N LYS A 54 12.19 -16.83 -32.45
CA LYS A 54 12.46 -17.14 -33.86
C LYS A 54 13.06 -15.99 -34.66
N LEU A 55 12.87 -14.74 -34.22
CA LEU A 55 13.39 -13.55 -34.90
C LEU A 55 14.87 -13.29 -34.60
N GLY A 56 15.51 -14.09 -33.75
CA GLY A 56 16.92 -13.93 -33.40
C GLY A 56 17.19 -12.78 -32.43
N GLU A 57 16.14 -12.25 -31.79
CA GLU A 57 16.24 -11.28 -30.69
C GLU A 57 16.57 -12.01 -29.36
N GLU A 58 17.62 -12.85 -29.36
CA GLU A 58 18.07 -13.59 -28.17
C GLU A 58 18.46 -12.65 -27.01
N TRP A 59 18.96 -11.45 -27.32
CA TRP A 59 19.24 -10.39 -26.34
C TRP A 59 18.00 -9.84 -25.64
N ALA A 60 16.82 -9.91 -26.28
CA ALA A 60 15.55 -9.63 -25.60
C ALA A 60 15.12 -10.79 -24.69
N LEU A 61 15.73 -11.97 -24.86
CA LEU A 61 15.56 -13.14 -24.01
C LEU A 61 16.59 -13.25 -22.87
N ASP A 62 17.77 -12.66 -23.00
CA ASP A 62 18.76 -12.62 -21.91
C ASP A 62 18.28 -11.80 -20.70
N GLU A 63 17.34 -10.85 -20.92
CA GLU A 63 16.58 -10.13 -19.90
C GLU A 63 15.19 -10.75 -19.61
N ALA A 64 14.86 -11.92 -20.20
CA ALA A 64 13.53 -12.53 -20.17
C ALA A 64 13.27 -13.51 -19.03
N SER A 65 14.07 -13.49 -17.95
CA SER A 65 13.72 -14.28 -16.75
C SER A 65 12.30 -13.94 -16.27
N GLU A 66 11.90 -12.67 -16.33
CA GLU A 66 10.56 -12.23 -15.97
C GLU A 66 9.48 -12.77 -16.94
N PHE A 67 9.72 -12.73 -18.25
CA PHE A 67 8.78 -13.28 -19.23
C PHE A 67 8.63 -14.80 -19.08
N LEU A 68 9.70 -15.52 -18.78
CA LEU A 68 9.66 -16.96 -18.55
C LEU A 68 8.92 -17.32 -17.26
N VAL A 69 9.13 -16.58 -16.17
CA VAL A 69 8.40 -16.77 -14.92
C VAL A 69 6.90 -16.56 -15.15
N ILE A 70 6.53 -15.44 -15.80
CA ILE A 70 5.12 -15.16 -16.10
C ILE A 70 4.54 -16.17 -17.08
N ALA A 71 5.30 -16.61 -18.09
CA ALA A 71 4.88 -17.67 -19.01
C ALA A 71 4.61 -18.99 -18.27
N ALA A 72 5.48 -19.38 -17.34
CA ALA A 72 5.32 -20.58 -16.53
C ALA A 72 4.05 -20.47 -15.66
N THR A 73 3.89 -19.36 -14.92
CA THR A 73 2.69 -19.12 -14.11
C THR A 73 1.40 -19.17 -14.94
N LEU A 74 1.39 -18.58 -16.13
CA LEU A 74 0.22 -18.61 -17.02
C LEU A 74 -0.08 -20.00 -17.59
N LEU A 75 0.95 -20.81 -17.84
CA LEU A 75 0.81 -22.20 -18.28
C LEU A 75 0.28 -23.09 -17.16
N ASP A 76 0.79 -22.92 -15.93
CA ASP A 76 0.32 -23.66 -14.75
C ASP A 76 -1.16 -23.35 -14.49
N LEU A 77 -1.53 -22.07 -14.53
CA LEU A 77 -2.93 -21.63 -14.42
C LEU A 77 -3.82 -22.20 -15.53
N LYS A 78 -3.29 -22.34 -16.75
CA LYS A 78 -4.04 -22.94 -17.87
C LYS A 78 -4.19 -24.46 -17.71
N ALA A 79 -3.15 -25.14 -17.24
CA ALA A 79 -3.14 -26.59 -17.05
C ALA A 79 -4.12 -27.02 -15.95
N ALA A 80 -4.05 -26.37 -14.79
CA ALA A 80 -4.96 -26.62 -13.66
C ALA A 80 -6.43 -26.50 -14.06
N ARG A 81 -6.77 -25.52 -14.91
CA ARG A 81 -8.16 -25.30 -15.37
C ARG A 81 -8.67 -26.27 -16.43
N LEU A 82 -7.79 -26.82 -17.27
CA LEU A 82 -8.19 -27.74 -18.34
C LEU A 82 -8.30 -29.20 -17.86
N LEU A 83 -7.76 -29.49 -16.68
CA LEU A 83 -7.96 -30.76 -16.01
C LEU A 83 -9.37 -30.79 -15.38
N PRO A 84 -10.10 -31.93 -15.46
CA PRO A 84 -11.41 -32.04 -14.81
C PRO A 84 -11.21 -31.86 -13.31
N ALA A 85 -11.74 -30.77 -12.75
CA ALA A 85 -11.77 -30.56 -11.32
C ALA A 85 -12.62 -31.67 -10.68
N GLY A 86 -11.98 -32.56 -9.93
CA GLY A 86 -12.64 -33.19 -8.79
C GLY A 86 -13.04 -32.12 -7.79
N GLU A 87 -13.88 -32.46 -6.81
CA GLU A 87 -14.25 -31.52 -5.75
C GLU A 87 -12.99 -30.86 -5.16
N VAL A 88 -13.05 -29.54 -4.95
CA VAL A 88 -11.95 -28.72 -4.44
C VAL A 88 -11.60 -29.23 -3.03
N GLU A 89 -10.66 -30.16 -2.94
CA GLU A 89 -10.27 -30.83 -1.69
C GLU A 89 -8.77 -30.69 -1.36
N ASP A 90 -7.94 -30.22 -2.31
CA ASP A 90 -6.48 -30.19 -2.13
C ASP A 90 -5.91 -28.78 -1.91
N ASP A 91 -4.86 -28.69 -1.09
CA ASP A 91 -4.14 -27.46 -0.75
C ASP A 91 -3.46 -26.84 -1.99
N GLU A 92 -3.08 -27.67 -2.98
CA GLU A 92 -2.48 -27.23 -4.25
C GLU A 92 -3.46 -26.40 -5.11
N ASP A 93 -4.74 -26.76 -5.14
CA ASP A 93 -5.76 -26.04 -5.91
C ASP A 93 -6.05 -24.66 -5.29
N ILE A 94 -6.01 -24.55 -3.96
CA ILE A 94 -6.14 -23.28 -3.24
C ILE A 94 -4.95 -22.36 -3.56
N ALA A 95 -3.72 -22.88 -3.47
CA ALA A 95 -2.51 -22.11 -3.78
C ALA A 95 -2.49 -21.59 -5.23
N LEU A 96 -3.02 -22.37 -6.18
CA LEU A 96 -3.16 -21.95 -7.58
C LEU A 96 -4.18 -20.82 -7.77
N LEU A 97 -5.28 -20.83 -7.02
CA LEU A 97 -6.27 -19.73 -7.01
C LEU A 97 -5.68 -18.46 -6.40
N GLU A 98 -4.90 -18.56 -5.33
CA GLU A 98 -4.19 -17.43 -4.74
C GLU A 98 -3.13 -16.84 -5.69
N ALA A 99 -2.37 -17.70 -6.37
CA ALA A 99 -1.37 -17.27 -7.36
C ALA A 99 -2.00 -16.50 -8.53
N ARG A 100 -3.21 -16.91 -8.96
CA ARG A 100 -4.02 -16.19 -9.96
C ARG A 100 -4.36 -14.78 -9.46
N ASP A 101 -4.88 -14.68 -8.24
CA ASP A 101 -5.34 -13.40 -7.69
C ASP A 101 -4.17 -12.45 -7.44
N LEU A 102 -3.02 -12.98 -7.00
CA LEU A 102 -1.77 -12.23 -6.90
C LEU A 102 -1.30 -11.70 -8.26
N LEU A 103 -1.37 -12.51 -9.32
CA LEU A 103 -1.02 -12.07 -10.67
C LEU A 103 -1.92 -10.93 -11.15
N PHE A 104 -3.23 -11.04 -10.89
CA PHE A 104 -4.18 -9.98 -11.22
C PHE A 104 -3.95 -8.70 -10.42
N ALA A 105 -3.67 -8.82 -9.12
CA ALA A 105 -3.34 -7.68 -8.28
C ALA A 105 -2.10 -6.93 -8.82
N ARG A 106 -1.05 -7.66 -9.19
CA ARG A 106 0.16 -7.09 -9.80
C ARG A 106 -0.12 -6.42 -11.15
N LEU A 107 -0.95 -7.03 -12.00
CA LEU A 107 -1.37 -6.42 -13.27
C LEU A 107 -2.13 -5.10 -13.05
N LEU A 108 -3.04 -5.06 -12.07
CA LEU A 108 -3.79 -3.85 -11.74
C LEU A 108 -2.88 -2.75 -11.17
N GLN A 109 -1.94 -3.13 -10.32
CA GLN A 109 -0.93 -2.23 -9.77
C GLN A 109 -0.04 -1.65 -10.87
N TYR A 110 0.46 -2.49 -11.79
CA TYR A 110 1.25 -2.03 -12.94
C TYR A 110 0.43 -1.06 -13.82
N LYS A 111 -0.85 -1.37 -14.08
CA LYS A 111 -1.76 -0.47 -14.82
C LYS A 111 -1.89 0.90 -14.13
N ALA A 112 -2.05 0.91 -12.81
CA ALA A 112 -2.16 2.15 -12.02
C ALA A 112 -0.87 2.99 -12.14
N PHE A 113 0.30 2.37 -11.95
CA PHE A 113 1.57 3.06 -12.09
C PHE A 113 1.85 3.54 -13.52
N LYS A 114 1.48 2.76 -14.53
CA LYS A 114 1.61 3.18 -15.94
C LYS A 114 0.76 4.42 -16.22
N HIS A 115 -0.44 4.51 -15.62
CA HIS A 115 -1.28 5.70 -15.74
C HIS A 115 -0.65 6.91 -15.03
N VAL A 116 -0.18 6.74 -13.78
CA VAL A 116 0.48 7.83 -13.04
C VAL A 116 1.74 8.31 -13.77
N ALA A 117 2.55 7.41 -14.32
CA ALA A 117 3.72 7.75 -15.11
C ALA A 117 3.35 8.59 -16.34
N GLY A 118 2.21 8.31 -16.99
CA GLY A 118 1.67 9.13 -18.07
C GLY A 118 1.33 10.55 -17.61
N LEU A 119 0.61 10.69 -16.49
CA LEU A 119 0.26 12.00 -15.91
C LEU A 119 1.50 12.81 -15.52
N LEU A 120 2.50 12.15 -14.92
CA LEU A 120 3.77 12.78 -14.59
C LEU A 120 4.53 13.24 -15.84
N GLY A 121 4.55 12.42 -16.89
CA GLY A 121 5.16 12.77 -18.16
C GLY A 121 4.51 13.99 -18.82
N GLU A 122 3.17 14.05 -18.81
CA GLU A 122 2.43 15.21 -19.32
C GLU A 122 2.72 16.46 -18.50
N THR A 123 2.69 16.35 -17.17
CA THR A 123 3.00 17.46 -16.25
C THR A 123 4.41 17.97 -16.48
N LEU A 124 5.40 17.07 -16.58
CA LEU A 124 6.79 17.43 -16.85
C LEU A 124 6.93 18.16 -18.18
N HIS A 125 6.22 17.72 -19.22
CA HIS A 125 6.23 18.37 -20.52
C HIS A 125 5.66 19.80 -20.45
N GLN A 126 4.58 20.01 -19.69
CA GLN A 126 3.99 21.32 -19.49
C GLN A 126 4.92 22.25 -18.69
N GLU A 127 5.51 21.75 -17.59
CA GLU A 127 6.41 22.52 -16.74
C GLU A 127 7.76 22.81 -17.42
N ALA A 128 8.23 21.94 -18.31
CA ALA A 128 9.46 22.17 -19.09
C ALA A 128 9.38 23.41 -20.00
N GLN A 129 8.16 23.89 -20.31
CA GLN A 129 7.95 25.12 -21.07
C GLN A 129 7.95 26.38 -20.19
N ARG A 130 8.05 26.22 -18.86
CA ARG A 130 8.11 27.34 -17.92
C ARG A 130 9.57 27.68 -17.63
N PHE A 131 9.92 28.93 -17.90
CA PHE A 131 11.25 29.45 -17.61
C PHE A 131 11.18 30.41 -16.43
N PRO A 132 12.05 30.27 -15.41
CA PRO A 132 12.13 31.26 -14.36
C PRO A 132 12.59 32.59 -14.95
N ARG A 133 12.07 33.69 -14.41
CA ARG A 133 12.54 35.03 -14.78
C ARG A 133 13.96 35.21 -14.24
N GLN A 134 14.97 35.11 -15.10
CA GLN A 134 16.39 35.30 -14.77
C GLN A 134 16.84 36.76 -14.93
N VAL A 135 15.98 37.72 -14.58
CA VAL A 135 16.33 39.15 -14.68
C VAL A 135 16.68 39.64 -13.29
N ALA A 136 17.86 40.24 -13.14
CA ALA A 136 18.23 40.94 -11.93
C ALA A 136 17.24 42.08 -11.66
N LEU A 137 17.00 42.38 -10.38
CA LEU A 137 16.17 43.51 -10.00
C LEU A 137 16.79 44.80 -10.58
N GLU A 138 15.97 45.68 -11.17
CA GLU A 138 16.48 46.94 -11.72
C GLU A 138 17.15 47.77 -10.62
N GLU A 139 18.20 48.52 -10.97
CA GLU A 139 19.09 49.17 -10.00
C GLU A 139 18.35 50.10 -9.04
N HIS A 140 17.30 50.78 -9.51
CA HIS A 140 16.47 51.65 -8.68
C HIS A 140 15.62 50.88 -7.65
N PHE A 141 15.18 49.66 -7.96
CA PHE A 141 14.49 48.78 -7.00
C PHE A 141 15.49 48.10 -6.05
N ALA A 142 16.68 47.73 -6.54
CA ALA A 142 17.75 47.18 -5.70
C ALA A 142 18.30 48.20 -4.70
N ALA A 143 18.28 49.49 -5.05
CA ALA A 143 18.66 50.59 -4.18
C ALA A 143 17.59 50.95 -3.13
N MET A 144 16.33 50.52 -3.30
CA MET A 144 15.26 50.69 -2.30
C MET A 144 15.35 49.64 -1.18
N LEU A 145 16.55 49.45 -0.64
CA LEU A 145 16.72 48.68 0.58
C LEU A 145 16.11 49.47 1.75
N PRO A 146 15.34 48.82 2.64
CA PRO A 146 14.85 49.48 3.84
C PRO A 146 16.04 49.98 4.68
N GLU A 147 15.85 51.09 5.39
CA GLU A 147 16.88 51.63 6.26
C GLU A 147 17.28 50.56 7.30
N LEU A 148 18.58 50.24 7.35
CA LEU A 148 19.11 49.27 8.29
C LEU A 148 19.09 49.87 9.69
N VAL A 149 17.99 49.68 10.41
CA VAL A 149 17.89 50.06 11.82
C VAL A 149 18.55 48.99 12.68
N TRP A 150 19.88 49.06 12.79
CA TRP A 150 20.64 48.13 13.61
C TRP A 150 20.53 48.49 15.10
N LYS A 151 19.69 47.75 15.84
CA LYS A 151 19.46 47.98 17.28
C LYS A 151 20.29 47.10 18.20
N HIS A 152 21.10 46.20 17.65
CA HIS A 152 21.82 45.20 18.43
C HIS A 152 23.25 45.63 18.77
N THR A 153 23.71 45.28 19.97
CA THR A 153 25.12 45.46 20.33
C THR A 153 26.01 44.41 19.63
N PRO A 154 27.33 44.62 19.53
CA PRO A 154 28.25 43.64 18.97
C PRO A 154 28.13 42.25 19.60
N GLU A 155 27.89 42.18 20.92
CA GLU A 155 27.73 40.94 21.67
C GLU A 155 26.43 40.21 21.30
N GLN A 156 25.33 40.96 21.14
CA GLN A 156 24.06 40.40 20.69
C GLN A 156 24.14 39.88 19.25
N PHE A 157 24.89 40.57 18.40
CA PHE A 157 25.15 40.11 17.04
C PHE A 157 25.99 38.83 17.02
N ALA A 158 27.03 38.76 17.86
CA ALA A 158 27.84 37.55 17.99
C ALA A 158 27.00 36.34 18.44
N ALA A 159 26.06 36.53 19.38
CA ALA A 159 25.15 35.47 19.82
C ALA A 159 24.20 35.00 18.71
N LEU A 160 23.67 35.92 17.89
CA LEU A 160 22.85 35.59 16.72
C LEU A 160 23.64 34.82 15.66
N ALA A 161 24.87 35.26 15.38
CA ALA A 161 25.76 34.59 14.44
C ALA A 161 26.12 33.18 14.94
N GLU A 162 26.39 33.01 16.23
CA GLU A 162 26.64 31.70 16.83
C GLU A 162 25.40 30.80 16.70
N ALA A 163 24.19 31.29 16.98
CA ALA A 163 22.97 30.52 16.84
C ALA A 163 22.70 30.09 15.39
N ALA A 164 22.97 30.96 14.41
CA ALA A 164 22.75 30.68 12.99
C ALA A 164 23.80 29.75 12.38
N LEU A 165 25.06 29.88 12.83
CA LEU A 165 26.20 29.09 12.34
C LEU A 165 26.45 27.82 13.16
N ARG A 166 25.77 27.64 14.30
CA ARG A 166 25.83 26.41 15.07
C ARG A 166 25.48 25.25 14.14
N PRO A 167 26.34 24.20 14.06
CA PRO A 167 26.03 23.03 13.27
C PRO A 167 24.65 22.52 13.68
N LYS A 168 23.71 22.50 12.73
CA LYS A 168 22.41 21.88 12.97
C LYS A 168 22.71 20.43 13.39
N ALA A 169 21.96 19.95 14.38
CA ALA A 169 22.07 18.56 14.82
C ALA A 169 22.09 17.65 13.58
N ALA A 170 22.87 16.56 13.65
CA ALA A 170 22.96 15.60 12.56
C ALA A 170 21.55 15.32 12.04
N ALA A 171 21.38 15.39 10.71
CA ALA A 171 20.10 15.09 10.09
C ALA A 171 19.58 13.78 10.70
N PRO A 172 18.31 13.73 11.15
CA PRO A 172 17.80 12.54 11.78
C PRO A 172 18.09 11.35 10.86
N THR A 173 18.74 10.33 11.42
CA THR A 173 19.10 9.08 10.72
C THR A 173 17.86 8.30 10.27
N GLU A 174 16.69 8.76 10.71
CA GLU A 174 15.39 8.14 10.55
C GLU A 174 14.47 9.10 9.80
N VAL A 175 13.70 8.56 8.85
CA VAL A 175 12.67 9.31 8.14
C VAL A 175 11.56 9.68 9.12
N GLY A 176 11.25 10.98 9.22
CA GLY A 176 10.20 11.49 10.09
C GLY A 176 8.83 10.93 9.69
N LEU A 177 8.28 10.05 10.53
CA LEU A 177 6.97 9.41 10.33
C LEU A 177 5.78 10.33 10.67
N ALA A 178 6.02 11.56 11.11
CA ALA A 178 4.98 12.51 11.50
C ALA A 178 4.00 12.90 10.38
N HIS A 179 4.37 12.65 9.11
CA HIS A 179 3.51 12.87 7.94
C HIS A 179 2.57 11.69 7.67
N LEU A 180 2.80 10.53 8.31
CA LEU A 180 1.90 9.40 8.27
C LEU A 180 0.67 9.76 9.12
N HIS A 181 -0.44 10.05 8.43
CA HIS A 181 -1.72 10.28 9.07
C HIS A 181 -2.30 8.94 9.50
N GLY A 182 -2.20 8.63 10.79
CA GLY A 182 -2.84 7.48 11.44
C GLY A 182 -1.84 6.63 12.20
N GLY A 183 -1.81 6.76 13.53
CA GLY A 183 -1.34 5.64 14.34
C GLY A 183 -2.35 4.52 14.15
N ASN A 184 -1.96 3.43 13.49
CA ASN A 184 -2.81 2.27 13.28
C ASN A 184 -3.27 1.78 14.66
N VAL A 185 -4.53 2.04 15.02
CA VAL A 185 -5.11 1.50 16.25
C VAL A 185 -5.32 0.02 15.98
N SER A 186 -4.46 -0.83 16.52
CA SER A 186 -4.58 -2.28 16.34
C SER A 186 -5.81 -2.81 17.06
N VAL A 187 -6.67 -3.52 16.32
CA VAL A 187 -7.85 -4.19 16.87
C VAL A 187 -7.42 -5.23 17.91
N LYS A 188 -6.28 -5.91 17.69
CA LYS A 188 -5.70 -6.90 18.59
C LYS A 188 -5.34 -6.30 19.96
N GLU A 189 -4.65 -5.17 19.94
CA GLU A 189 -4.30 -4.44 21.17
C GLU A 189 -5.56 -3.97 21.92
N GLN A 190 -6.56 -3.45 21.20
CA GLN A 190 -7.81 -3.04 21.82
C GLN A 190 -8.59 -4.24 22.40
N ALA A 191 -8.52 -5.41 21.79
CA ALA A 191 -9.15 -6.63 22.29
C ALA A 191 -8.52 -7.12 23.59
N GLU A 192 -7.20 -7.02 23.75
CA GLU A 192 -6.52 -7.30 25.03
C GLU A 192 -6.99 -6.35 26.13
N ILE A 193 -7.01 -5.05 25.85
CA ILE A 193 -7.42 -4.01 26.80
C ILE A 193 -8.86 -4.24 27.25
N VAL A 194 -9.78 -4.45 26.29
CA VAL A 194 -11.20 -4.66 26.58
C VAL A 194 -11.41 -5.99 27.31
N GLY A 195 -10.73 -7.06 26.92
CA GLY A 195 -10.78 -8.36 27.57
C GLY A 195 -10.32 -8.32 29.03
N LEU A 196 -9.17 -7.70 29.31
CA LEU A 196 -8.67 -7.51 30.69
C LEU A 196 -9.64 -6.69 31.55
N ARG A 197 -10.27 -5.67 30.96
CA ARG A 197 -11.24 -4.84 31.67
C ARG A 197 -12.50 -5.62 32.02
N LEU A 198 -13.03 -6.40 31.09
CA LEU A 198 -14.19 -7.26 31.30
C LEU A 198 -13.92 -8.42 32.27
N GLN A 199 -12.69 -8.94 32.34
CA GLN A 199 -12.32 -9.94 33.34
C GLN A 199 -12.33 -9.39 34.77
N ARG A 200 -12.02 -8.10 34.95
CA ARG A 200 -11.99 -7.44 36.25
C ARG A 200 -13.37 -6.94 36.68
N GLU A 201 -14.13 -6.40 35.74
CA GLU A 201 -15.41 -5.76 35.96
C GLU A 201 -16.39 -6.26 34.88
N SER A 202 -17.33 -7.12 35.28
CA SER A 202 -18.40 -7.61 34.42
C SER A 202 -19.70 -7.69 35.20
N PRO A 203 -20.85 -7.23 34.66
CA PRO A 203 -21.05 -6.68 33.31
C PRO A 203 -20.63 -5.21 33.17
N LEU A 204 -20.22 -4.82 31.96
CA LEU A 204 -19.98 -3.42 31.57
C LEU A 204 -20.83 -3.04 30.37
N THR A 205 -21.29 -1.80 30.30
CA THR A 205 -21.94 -1.27 29.11
C THR A 205 -20.91 -0.84 28.07
N PHE A 206 -21.26 -0.90 26.78
CA PHE A 206 -20.38 -0.41 25.71
C PHE A 206 -19.93 1.03 25.93
N ARG A 207 -20.81 1.90 26.46
CA ARG A 207 -20.46 3.27 26.85
C ARG A 207 -19.34 3.35 27.88
N ALA A 208 -19.35 2.46 28.88
CA ALA A 208 -18.29 2.40 29.89
C ALA A 208 -16.97 1.88 29.28
N ILE A 209 -17.05 0.96 28.32
CA ILE A 209 -15.89 0.39 27.61
C ILE A 209 -15.19 1.44 26.73
N ILE A 210 -15.92 2.42 26.19
CA ILE A 210 -15.35 3.47 25.32
C ILE A 210 -15.10 4.81 26.03
N ALA A 211 -15.38 4.92 27.33
CA ALA A 211 -15.35 6.21 28.05
C ALA A 211 -13.97 6.91 28.04
N ASP A 212 -12.90 6.14 27.91
CA ASP A 212 -11.50 6.57 27.87
C ASP A 212 -10.92 6.60 26.44
N ALA A 213 -11.73 6.46 25.40
CA ALA A 213 -11.27 6.50 24.02
C ALA A 213 -10.89 7.94 23.60
N GLU A 214 -9.64 8.15 23.20
CA GLU A 214 -9.12 9.46 22.79
C GLU A 214 -9.54 9.88 21.38
N SER A 215 -10.01 8.95 20.55
CA SER A 215 -10.42 9.21 19.17
C SER A 215 -11.54 8.28 18.69
N THR A 216 -12.23 8.66 17.61
CA THR A 216 -13.26 7.84 16.98
C THR A 216 -12.71 6.51 16.45
N LEU A 217 -11.44 6.47 16.01
CA LEU A 217 -10.79 5.24 15.57
C LEU A 217 -10.66 4.23 16.72
N VAL A 218 -10.34 4.69 17.93
CA VAL A 218 -10.29 3.82 19.12
C VAL A 218 -11.67 3.27 19.47
N VAL A 219 -12.74 4.07 19.31
CA VAL A 219 -14.12 3.60 19.50
C VAL A 219 -14.48 2.49 18.51
N VAL A 220 -14.14 2.68 17.23
CA VAL A 220 -14.38 1.67 16.18
C VAL A 220 -13.56 0.41 16.43
N ALA A 221 -12.26 0.53 16.73
CA ALA A 221 -11.38 -0.60 17.02
C ALA A 221 -11.86 -1.41 18.23
N ARG A 222 -12.33 -0.76 19.32
CA ARG A 222 -12.92 -1.44 20.48
C ARG A 222 -14.23 -2.14 20.16
N PHE A 223 -15.03 -1.59 19.25
CA PHE A 223 -16.24 -2.26 18.79
C PHE A 223 -15.92 -3.51 17.98
N LEU A 224 -14.99 -3.42 17.02
CA LEU A 224 -14.51 -4.58 16.25
C LEU A 224 -13.90 -5.65 17.17
N ALA A 225 -13.10 -5.23 18.14
CA ALA A 225 -12.55 -6.13 19.16
C ALA A 225 -13.63 -6.89 19.95
N LEU A 226 -14.74 -6.23 20.30
CA LEU A 226 -15.87 -6.89 20.95
C LEU A 226 -16.57 -7.91 20.04
N LEU A 227 -16.67 -7.64 18.74
CA LEU A 227 -17.23 -8.60 17.77
C LEU A 227 -16.34 -9.84 17.65
N GLU A 228 -15.03 -9.67 17.62
CA GLU A 228 -14.08 -10.79 17.61
C GLU A 228 -14.14 -11.60 18.91
N LEU A 229 -14.15 -10.93 20.07
CA LEU A 229 -14.34 -11.59 21.38
C LEU A 229 -15.65 -12.40 21.44
N PHE A 230 -16.70 -11.91 20.77
CA PHE A 230 -17.99 -12.62 20.69
C PHE A 230 -17.90 -13.82 19.74
N ARG A 231 -17.23 -13.67 18.59
CA ARG A 231 -16.92 -14.77 17.65
C ARG A 231 -16.19 -15.91 18.36
N ASP A 232 -15.22 -15.58 19.21
CA ASP A 232 -14.45 -16.51 20.05
C ASP A 232 -15.24 -17.07 21.25
N LYS A 233 -16.49 -16.64 21.44
CA LYS A 233 -17.35 -16.99 22.59
C LYS A 233 -16.75 -16.57 23.94
N ALA A 234 -15.84 -15.59 23.94
CA ALA A 234 -15.22 -15.05 25.14
C ALA A 234 -16.15 -14.07 25.88
N VAL A 235 -17.03 -13.39 25.15
CA VAL A 235 -18.04 -12.47 25.69
C VAL A 235 -19.45 -12.80 25.19
N SER A 236 -20.47 -12.33 25.90
CA SER A 236 -21.86 -12.29 25.44
C SER A 236 -22.46 -10.89 25.56
N PHE A 237 -23.53 -10.65 24.80
CA PHE A 237 -24.22 -9.37 24.74
C PHE A 237 -25.66 -9.48 25.25
N ASP A 238 -26.11 -8.45 25.97
CA ASP A 238 -27.51 -8.23 26.32
C ASP A 238 -27.93 -6.82 25.88
N GLN A 239 -28.98 -6.75 25.07
CA GLN A 239 -29.55 -5.50 24.56
C GLN A 239 -31.07 -5.63 24.44
N LEU A 240 -31.79 -4.98 25.36
CA LEU A 240 -33.25 -5.11 25.50
C LEU A 240 -34.06 -4.52 24.33
N SER A 241 -33.51 -3.55 23.60
CA SER A 241 -34.15 -2.96 22.41
C SER A 241 -33.10 -2.40 21.45
N PRO A 242 -33.40 -2.29 20.14
CA PRO A 242 -32.46 -1.73 19.18
C PRO A 242 -31.97 -0.34 19.63
N LEU A 243 -30.65 -0.12 19.59
CA LEU A 243 -29.98 1.12 20.00
C LEU A 243 -30.06 1.45 21.50
N ALA A 244 -30.58 0.55 22.35
CA ALA A 244 -30.43 0.66 23.79
C ALA A 244 -29.00 0.31 24.25
N ASP A 245 -28.71 0.49 25.53
CA ASP A 245 -27.40 0.19 26.09
C ASP A 245 -27.06 -1.30 25.88
N LEU A 246 -25.90 -1.52 25.26
CA LEU A 246 -25.33 -2.85 25.02
C LEU A 246 -24.52 -3.25 26.25
N ALA A 247 -25.03 -4.20 27.03
CA ALA A 247 -24.30 -4.79 28.15
C ALA A 247 -23.44 -5.97 27.66
N VAL A 248 -22.18 -5.98 28.07
CA VAL A 248 -21.20 -7.00 27.71
C VAL A 248 -20.84 -7.82 28.95
N HIS A 249 -20.98 -9.13 28.84
CA HIS A 249 -20.65 -10.09 29.89
C HIS A 249 -19.43 -10.91 29.52
N TRP A 250 -18.54 -11.15 30.47
CA TRP A 250 -17.43 -12.08 30.28
C TRP A 250 -17.92 -13.52 30.49
N THR A 251 -17.80 -14.36 29.47
CA THR A 251 -18.31 -15.74 29.49
C THR A 251 -17.22 -16.80 29.41
N ALA A 252 -15.97 -16.41 29.14
CA ALA A 252 -14.81 -17.31 29.20
C ALA A 252 -14.46 -17.63 30.67
N GLY A 253 -15.23 -18.53 31.28
CA GLY A 253 -14.92 -19.09 32.60
C GLY A 253 -13.64 -19.93 32.55
N GLY A 254 -12.57 -19.45 33.20
CA GLY A 254 -11.31 -20.20 33.40
C GLY A 254 -10.48 -20.50 32.15
N ARG A 255 -10.95 -20.18 30.93
CA ARG A 255 -10.14 -20.21 29.71
C ARG A 255 -9.33 -18.92 29.63
N GLN A 256 -8.01 -19.05 29.60
CA GLN A 256 -7.11 -17.94 29.36
C GLN A 256 -7.23 -17.54 27.89
N TRP A 257 -8.10 -16.58 27.60
CA TRP A 257 -8.21 -16.00 26.26
C TRP A 257 -6.97 -15.14 26.01
N SER A 258 -6.34 -15.32 24.85
CA SER A 258 -5.19 -14.56 24.37
C SER A 258 -5.56 -13.94 23.03
N ALA A 259 -5.18 -12.68 22.83
CA ALA A 259 -5.40 -11.98 21.57
C ALA A 259 -4.56 -12.55 20.42
N GLU A 260 -3.61 -13.45 20.69
CA GLU A 260 -2.90 -14.22 19.66
C GLU A 260 -3.81 -15.12 18.81
N ASN A 261 -5.01 -15.45 19.30
CA ASN A 261 -5.99 -16.24 18.55
C ASN A 261 -6.82 -15.40 17.57
N LEU A 262 -6.68 -14.06 17.57
CA LEU A 262 -7.38 -13.19 16.65
C LEU A 262 -6.81 -13.36 15.24
N SER A 263 -7.68 -13.61 14.26
CA SER A 263 -7.28 -13.69 12.86
C SER A 263 -6.79 -12.33 12.35
N ASP A 264 -5.66 -12.30 11.66
CA ASP A 264 -5.03 -11.08 11.11
C ASP A 264 -5.84 -10.43 9.96
N GLU A 265 -7.06 -10.91 9.67
CA GLU A 265 -7.93 -10.48 8.55
C GLU A 265 -8.30 -8.99 8.54
N PHE A 266 -8.12 -8.26 9.66
CA PHE A 266 -8.53 -6.85 9.78
C PHE A 266 -7.38 -5.85 9.88
N GLU A 267 -6.11 -6.28 9.92
CA GLU A 267 -4.98 -5.34 9.94
C GLU A 267 -4.79 -4.63 8.58
N GLU A 268 -5.36 -5.14 7.49
CA GLU A 268 -5.28 -4.55 6.15
C GLU A 268 -6.39 -3.53 5.82
N GLN A 269 -7.40 -3.35 6.69
CA GLN A 269 -8.60 -2.54 6.39
C GLN A 269 -8.73 -1.23 7.18
N LEU A 270 -7.73 -0.84 7.98
CA LEU A 270 -7.68 0.44 8.72
C LEU A 270 -6.47 1.27 8.29
#